data_AF-A0A529P5D4-F1
#
_entry.id   AF-A0A529P5D4-F1
#
_cell.length_a   1.000
_cell.length_b   1.000
_cell.length_c   1.000
_cell.angle_alpha   90.00
_cell.angle_beta   90.00
_cell.angle_gamma   90.00
#
_symmetry.space_group_name_H-M   'P 1'
#
loop_
_entity.id
_entity.type
_entity.pdbx_description
1 polymer ?
#
loop_
_entity_poly.entity_id
_entity_poly.type
_entity_poly.pdbx_seq_one_letter_code
_entity_poly.pdbx_strand_id
1 'polypeptide(L)'
;MLTMERGLDLLVSIIGIATVGQYLWSMRAHFQSSGMSSGAKIISVVVAATALFFLAIIWILPQPLLAKIVGLVIQLASSALFWWAIARSRKARLRFVFDADNPHGLVTDGPFSYIRHPFYTSYI
;
A
#
# COMPACT_ATOMS: atom_id res chain seq x y z
N MET A 1 18.91 -11.69 22.63
CA MET A 1 17.61 -10.98 22.60
C MET A 1 17.70 -9.67 21.81
N LEU A 2 18.59 -8.72 22.15
CA LEU A 2 18.72 -7.42 21.47
C LEU A 2 18.91 -7.51 19.93
N THR A 3 19.71 -8.48 19.46
CA THR A 3 19.97 -8.67 18.02
C THR A 3 18.74 -9.18 17.25
N MET A 4 17.92 -10.02 17.88
CA MET A 4 16.72 -10.59 17.27
C MET A 4 15.61 -9.54 17.17
N GLU A 5 15.47 -8.68 18.18
CA GLU A 5 14.53 -7.56 18.17
C GLU A 5 14.86 -6.56 17.07
N ARG A 6 16.14 -6.18 16.93
CA ARG A 6 16.61 -5.31 15.83
C ARG A 6 16.41 -5.93 14.45
N GLY A 7 16.54 -7.26 14.35
CA GLY A 7 16.26 -7.99 13.11
C GLY A 7 14.78 -7.85 12.69
N LEU A 8 13.86 -7.96 13.65
CA LEU A 8 12.43 -7.78 13.38
C LEU A 8 12.09 -6.32 13.06
N ASP A 9 12.71 -5.34 13.73
CA ASP A 9 12.54 -3.92 13.41
C ASP A 9 12.98 -3.59 11.99
N LEU A 10 14.12 -4.15 11.58
CA LEU A 10 14.61 -4.03 10.20
C LEU A 10 13.65 -4.66 9.20
N LEU A 11 13.13 -5.86 9.50
CA LEU A 11 12.20 -6.54 8.62
C LEU A 11 10.88 -5.76 8.45
N VAL A 12 10.28 -5.31 9.55
CA VAL A 12 9.07 -4.46 9.53
C VAL A 12 9.35 -3.17 8.75
N SER A 13 10.52 -2.57 8.93
CA SER A 13 10.92 -1.36 8.20
C SER A 13 11.02 -1.59 6.69
N ILE A 14 11.70 -2.66 6.27
CA ILE A 14 11.87 -3.00 4.85
C ILE A 14 10.51 -3.27 4.20
N ILE A 15 9.66 -4.09 4.84
CA ILE A 15 8.34 -4.41 4.31
C ILE A 15 7.44 -3.16 4.31
N GLY A 16 7.50 -2.32 5.33
CA GLY A 16 6.75 -1.06 5.38
C GLY A 16 7.15 -0.10 4.26
N ILE A 17 8.46 0.08 4.04
CA ILE A 17 9.00 0.90 2.94
C ILE A 17 8.57 0.31 1.59
N ALA A 18 8.65 -1.01 1.41
CA ALA A 18 8.18 -1.66 0.19
C ALA A 18 6.68 -1.48 -0.03
N THR A 19 5.88 -1.54 1.04
CA THR A 19 4.41 -1.40 1.01
C THR A 19 3.99 0.03 0.61
N VAL A 20 4.68 1.05 1.10
CA VAL A 20 4.42 2.44 0.69
C VAL A 20 5.00 2.70 -0.70
N GLY A 21 6.18 2.15 -0.99
CA GLY A 21 6.85 2.27 -2.28
C GLY A 21 6.01 1.69 -3.42
N GLN A 22 5.42 0.50 -3.26
CA GLN A 22 4.53 -0.09 -4.27
C GLN A 22 3.28 0.77 -4.51
N TYR A 23 2.71 1.39 -3.48
CA TYR A 23 1.58 2.31 -3.62
C TYR A 23 2.01 3.52 -4.47
N LEU A 24 3.09 4.22 -4.07
CA LEU A 24 3.59 5.39 -4.78
C LEU A 24 3.99 5.07 -6.23
N TRP A 25 4.57 3.90 -6.47
CA TRP A 25 4.89 3.41 -7.79
C TRP A 25 3.63 3.13 -8.62
N SER A 26 2.63 2.45 -8.06
CA SER A 26 1.39 2.10 -8.78
C SER A 26 0.65 3.32 -9.29
N MET A 27 0.68 4.43 -8.53
CA MET A 27 0.10 5.71 -8.93
C MET A 27 0.70 6.22 -10.25
N ARG A 28 1.98 5.92 -10.52
CA ARG A 28 2.65 6.37 -11.74
C ARG A 28 2.63 5.32 -12.86
N ALA A 29 2.72 4.04 -12.50
CA ALA A 29 3.01 2.98 -13.47
C ALA A 29 1.83 2.04 -13.77
N HIS A 30 0.82 2.00 -12.91
CA HIS A 30 -0.33 1.10 -13.06
C HIS A 30 -1.61 1.84 -13.46
N PHE A 31 -1.93 2.93 -12.74
CA PHE A 31 -3.12 3.72 -13.02
C PHE A 31 -2.90 4.66 -14.23
N GLN A 32 -3.92 4.79 -15.06
CA GLN A 32 -3.86 5.55 -16.30
C GLN A 32 -4.75 6.78 -16.28
N SER A 33 -4.23 7.85 -15.73
CA SER A 33 -4.87 9.16 -15.71
C SER A 33 -3.92 10.20 -16.28
N SER A 34 -4.45 11.27 -16.88
CA SER A 34 -3.65 12.38 -17.45
C SER A 34 -2.76 13.07 -16.41
N GLY A 35 -3.09 12.93 -15.13
CA GLY A 35 -2.24 13.28 -14.00
C GLY A 35 -2.92 12.95 -12.67
N MET A 36 -2.18 13.13 -11.58
CA MET A 36 -2.78 13.09 -10.24
C MET A 36 -3.50 14.41 -9.95
N SER A 37 -4.74 14.31 -9.45
CA SER A 37 -5.44 15.46 -8.88
C SER A 37 -4.68 16.03 -7.68
N SER A 38 -4.89 17.32 -7.36
CA SER A 38 -4.25 17.96 -6.21
C SER A 38 -4.57 17.25 -4.90
N GLY A 39 -5.81 16.75 -4.74
CA GLY A 39 -6.21 15.95 -3.58
C GLY A 39 -5.39 14.66 -3.46
N ALA A 40 -5.22 13.91 -4.55
CA ALA A 40 -4.41 12.70 -4.55
C ALA A 40 -2.93 12.99 -4.22
N LYS A 41 -2.39 14.13 -4.67
CA LYS A 41 -1.02 14.56 -4.32
C LYS A 41 -0.88 14.82 -2.82
N ILE A 42 -1.83 15.54 -2.23
CA ILE A 42 -1.84 15.83 -0.77
C ILE A 42 -1.90 14.52 0.02
N ILE A 43 -2.80 13.60 -0.36
CA ILE A 43 -2.91 12.28 0.28
C ILE A 43 -1.58 11.54 0.22
N SER A 44 -0.91 11.51 -0.94
CA SER A 44 0.39 10.83 -1.07
C SER A 44 1.49 11.46 -0.21
N VAL A 45 1.51 12.79 -0.07
CA VAL A 45 2.46 13.48 0.83
C VAL A 45 2.19 13.13 2.29
N VAL A 46 0.92 13.15 2.70
CA VAL A 46 0.52 12.78 4.07
C VAL A 46 0.89 11.34 4.37
N VAL A 47 0.59 10.40 3.45
CA VAL A 47 0.97 8.99 3.58
C VAL A 47 2.48 8.83 3.75
N ALA A 48 3.29 9.52 2.94
CA ALA A 48 4.75 9.46 3.04
C ALA A 48 5.26 10.02 4.38
N ALA A 49 4.71 11.16 4.84
CA ALA A 49 5.08 11.76 6.12
C ALA A 49 4.71 10.86 7.30
N THR A 50 3.50 10.27 7.30
CA THR A 50 3.07 9.33 8.33
C THR A 50 3.91 8.05 8.32
N ALA A 51 4.30 7.55 7.14
CA ALA A 51 5.19 6.39 7.04
C ALA A 51 6.57 6.67 7.64
N LEU A 52 7.16 7.85 7.36
CA LEU A 52 8.44 8.26 7.96
C LEU A 52 8.32 8.42 9.48
N PHE A 53 7.21 8.98 9.97
CA PHE A 53 6.95 9.11 11.39
C PHE A 53 6.87 7.74 12.08
N PHE A 54 6.11 6.78 11.53
CA PHE A 54 6.04 5.43 12.09
C PHE A 54 7.36 4.67 11.99
N LEU A 55 8.11 4.86 10.90
CA LEU A 55 9.45 4.31 10.78
C LEU A 55 10.34 4.85 11.90
N ALA A 56 10.34 6.16 12.17
CA ALA A 56 11.12 6.74 13.26
C ALA A 56 10.72 6.15 14.63
N ILE A 57 9.41 5.97 14.88
CA ILE A 57 8.91 5.38 16.13
C ILE A 57 9.41 3.96 16.36
N ILE A 58 9.45 3.12 15.32
CA ILE A 58 9.98 1.74 15.40
C ILE A 58 11.42 1.72 15.94
N TRP A 59 12.23 2.72 15.57
CA TRP A 59 13.65 2.77 15.92
C TRP A 59 13.96 3.58 17.19
N ILE A 60 13.07 4.47 17.61
CA ILE A 60 13.28 5.36 18.78
C ILE A 60 12.61 4.78 20.04
N LEU A 61 11.44 4.16 19.91
CA LEU A 61 10.64 3.69 21.03
C LEU A 61 10.56 2.16 21.07
N PRO A 62 10.55 1.54 22.26
CA PRO A 62 10.33 0.11 22.38
C PRO A 62 8.93 -0.26 21.89
N GLN A 63 8.85 -1.24 21.00
CA GLN A 63 7.57 -1.76 20.50
C GLN A 63 7.31 -3.18 21.04
N PRO A 64 6.08 -3.50 21.45
CA PRO A 64 5.72 -4.85 21.88
C PRO A 64 5.99 -5.89 20.77
N LEU A 65 6.59 -7.03 21.13
CA LEU A 65 6.93 -8.09 20.17
C LEU A 65 5.72 -8.56 19.36
N LEU A 66 4.58 -8.77 20.02
CA LEU A 66 3.36 -9.22 19.35
C LEU A 66 2.85 -8.17 18.36
N ALA A 67 2.94 -6.89 18.69
CA ALA A 67 2.54 -5.81 17.78
C ALA A 67 3.41 -5.79 16.51
N LYS A 68 4.72 -6.02 16.64
CA LYS A 68 5.62 -6.15 15.48
C LYS A 68 5.24 -7.33 14.59
N ILE A 69 4.95 -8.49 15.17
CA ILE A 69 4.58 -9.71 14.43
C ILE A 69 3.24 -9.52 13.72
N VAL A 70 2.21 -9.04 14.43
CA VAL A 70 0.89 -8.80 13.85
C VAL A 70 0.97 -7.74 12.77
N GLY A 71 1.67 -6.63 13.02
CA GLY A 71 1.91 -5.58 12.03
C GLY A 71 2.61 -6.10 10.78
N LEU A 72 3.63 -6.95 10.92
CA LEU A 72 4.31 -7.59 9.80
C LEU A 72 3.36 -8.47 8.98
N VAL A 73 2.56 -9.31 9.63
CA VAL A 73 1.57 -10.18 8.95
C VAL A 73 0.55 -9.34 8.18
N ILE A 74 0.05 -8.27 8.79
CA ILE A 74 -0.90 -7.34 8.14
C ILE A 74 -0.24 -6.68 6.92
N GLN A 75 0.98 -6.15 7.04
CA GLN A 75 1.67 -5.53 5.90
C GLN A 75 1.89 -6.50 4.73
N LEU A 76 2.23 -7.75 5.03
CA LEU A 76 2.40 -8.80 4.03
C LEU A 76 1.07 -9.16 3.36
N ALA A 77 0.00 -9.32 4.14
CA ALA A 77 -1.34 -9.60 3.62
C ALA A 77 -1.87 -8.45 2.75
N SER A 78 -1.70 -7.20 3.20
CA SER A 78 -2.02 -5.99 2.45
C SER A 78 -1.25 -5.94 1.12
N SER A 79 0.06 -6.18 1.15
CA SER A 79 0.88 -6.22 -0.06
C SER A 79 0.47 -7.34 -1.02
N ALA A 80 0.16 -8.52 -0.51
CA ALA A 80 -0.32 -9.63 -1.32
C ALA A 80 -1.65 -9.29 -2.00
N LEU A 81 -2.61 -8.71 -1.27
CA LEU A 81 -3.89 -8.26 -1.81
C LEU A 81 -3.69 -7.17 -2.88
N PHE A 82 -2.79 -6.22 -2.63
CA PHE A 82 -2.47 -5.13 -3.55
C PHE A 82 -1.91 -5.67 -4.88
N TRP A 83 -0.92 -6.56 -4.82
CA TRP A 83 -0.35 -7.17 -6.02
C TRP A 83 -1.33 -8.09 -6.74
N TRP A 84 -2.19 -8.80 -6.02
CA TRP A 84 -3.26 -9.59 -6.63
C TRP A 84 -4.23 -8.68 -7.40
N ALA A 85 -4.59 -7.53 -6.86
CA ALA A 85 -5.41 -6.53 -7.54
C ALA A 85 -4.70 -5.96 -8.78
N ILE A 86 -3.40 -5.65 -8.71
CA ILE A 86 -2.60 -5.22 -9.87
C ILE A 86 -2.65 -6.27 -10.98
N ALA A 87 -2.36 -7.53 -10.64
CA ALA A 87 -2.27 -8.61 -11.62
C ALA A 87 -3.59 -8.77 -12.42
N ARG A 88 -4.73 -8.60 -11.76
CA ARG A 88 -6.06 -8.73 -12.38
C ARG A 88 -6.54 -7.48 -13.09
N SER A 89 -6.16 -6.31 -12.61
CA SER A 89 -6.59 -5.04 -13.20
C SER A 89 -5.67 -4.47 -14.28
N ARG A 90 -4.46 -5.02 -14.48
CA ARG A 90 -3.45 -4.47 -15.42
C ARG A 90 -4.00 -4.25 -16.83
N LYS A 91 -4.77 -5.20 -17.38
CA LYS A 91 -5.34 -5.08 -18.74
C LYS A 91 -6.50 -4.08 -18.81
N ALA A 92 -7.20 -3.85 -17.69
CA ALA A 92 -8.33 -2.94 -17.63
C ALA A 92 -7.93 -1.46 -17.57
N ARG A 93 -6.64 -1.15 -17.39
CA ARG A 93 -6.10 0.22 -17.44
C ARG A 93 -6.92 1.15 -16.55
N LEU A 94 -7.06 0.76 -15.28
CA LEU A 94 -7.86 1.49 -14.30
C LEU A 94 -7.36 2.93 -14.17
N ARG A 95 -8.30 3.85 -13.98
CA ARG A 95 -8.04 5.27 -13.76
C ARG A 95 -8.04 5.59 -12.27
N PHE A 96 -7.54 6.75 -11.91
CA PHE A 96 -7.70 7.25 -10.56
C PHE A 96 -9.16 7.52 -10.21
N VAL A 97 -9.46 7.45 -8.92
CA VAL A 97 -10.73 7.97 -8.41
C VAL A 97 -10.81 9.46 -8.70
N PHE A 98 -11.98 9.90 -9.20
CA PHE A 98 -12.25 11.26 -9.67
C PHE A 98 -11.48 11.66 -10.95
N ASP A 99 -11.00 10.71 -11.74
CA ASP A 99 -10.65 11.00 -13.14
C ASP A 99 -11.92 11.47 -13.90
N ALA A 100 -11.77 12.49 -14.74
CA ALA A 100 -12.87 13.08 -15.51
C ALA A 100 -13.30 12.19 -16.70
N ASP A 101 -12.40 11.32 -17.16
CA ASP A 101 -12.69 10.38 -18.24
C ASP A 101 -13.49 9.17 -17.75
N ASN A 102 -14.26 8.58 -18.67
CA ASN A 102 -15.00 7.36 -18.39
C ASN A 102 -14.08 6.14 -18.16
N PRO A 103 -14.52 5.15 -17.35
CA PRO A 103 -13.80 3.90 -17.18
C PRO A 103 -13.75 3.11 -18.49
N HIS A 104 -12.63 2.41 -18.73
CA HIS A 104 -12.46 1.55 -19.92
C HIS A 104 -13.22 0.22 -19.82
N GLY A 105 -13.62 -0.19 -18.61
CA GLY A 105 -14.31 -1.45 -18.35
C GLY A 105 -14.40 -1.76 -16.87
N LEU A 106 -14.96 -2.93 -16.56
CA LEU A 106 -15.11 -3.45 -15.20
C LEU A 106 -14.20 -4.67 -15.01
N VAL A 107 -13.57 -4.78 -13.84
CA VAL A 107 -12.82 -5.97 -13.41
C VAL A 107 -13.66 -6.70 -12.38
N THR A 108 -13.97 -7.97 -12.62
CA THR A 108 -14.82 -8.78 -11.74
C THR A 108 -14.20 -10.11 -11.32
N ASP A 109 -12.96 -10.40 -11.74
CA ASP A 109 -12.23 -11.61 -11.37
C ASP A 109 -11.15 -11.37 -10.29
N GLY A 110 -10.67 -12.46 -9.68
CA GLY A 110 -9.70 -12.41 -8.59
C GLY A 110 -10.24 -11.65 -7.37
N PRO A 111 -9.49 -10.70 -6.78
CA PRO A 111 -9.93 -10.06 -5.53
C PRO A 111 -11.20 -9.22 -5.74
N PHE A 112 -11.43 -8.74 -6.97
CA PHE A 112 -12.61 -7.96 -7.34
C PHE A 112 -13.91 -8.78 -7.29
N SER A 113 -13.84 -10.11 -7.30
CA SER A 113 -15.01 -10.99 -7.12
C SER A 113 -15.50 -11.05 -5.67
N TYR A 114 -14.64 -10.71 -4.71
CA TYR A 114 -14.94 -10.74 -3.28
C TYR A 114 -15.17 -9.34 -2.70
N ILE A 115 -14.38 -8.36 -3.16
CA ILE A 115 -14.38 -7.00 -2.62
C ILE A 115 -14.31 -6.00 -3.77
N ARG A 116 -15.17 -4.97 -3.76
CA ARG A 116 -15.26 -3.98 -4.85
C ARG A 116 -14.02 -3.09 -4.98
N HIS A 117 -13.32 -2.83 -3.86
CA HIS A 117 -12.19 -1.91 -3.80
C HIS A 117 -10.96 -2.55 -3.15
N PRO A 118 -10.36 -3.60 -3.74
CA PRO A 118 -9.29 -4.35 -3.11
C PRO A 118 -8.01 -3.50 -2.88
N PHE A 119 -7.76 -2.50 -3.73
CA PHE A 119 -6.72 -1.51 -3.48
C PHE A 119 -6.95 -0.74 -2.17
N TYR A 120 -8.18 -0.29 -1.91
CA TYR A 120 -8.48 0.46 -0.69
C TYR A 120 -8.46 -0.43 0.55
N THR A 121 -8.95 -1.66 0.41
CA THR A 121 -8.87 -2.65 1.48
C THR A 121 -7.43 -2.94 1.86
N SER A 122 -6.49 -2.97 0.92
CA SER A 122 -5.08 -3.16 1.26
C SER A 122 -4.45 -1.99 2.04
N TYR A 123 -5.13 -0.85 2.15
CA TYR A 123 -4.65 0.32 2.91
C TYR A 123 -5.16 0.37 4.36
N ILE A 124 -6.14 -0.47 4.71
CA ILE A 124 -6.85 -0.49 6.01
C ILE A 124 -6.44 -1.77 6.76
#